data_AF-A0A1M6IQT9-F1
#
_entry.id   AF-A0A1M6IQT9-F1
#
_cell.length_a   1.000
_cell.length_b   1.000
_cell.length_c   1.000
_cell.angle_alpha   90.00
_cell.angle_beta   90.00
_cell.angle_gamma   90.00
#
_symmetry.space_group_name_H-M   'P 1'
#
loop_
_entity.id
_entity.type
_entity.pdbx_description
1 polymer ?
#
loop_
_entity_poly.entity_id
_entity_poly.type
_entity_poly.pdbx_seq_one_letter_code
_entity_poly.pdbx_strand_id
1 'polypeptide(L)'
;MNLNSKSVGIIIIALFIFIIGGAKIAGIWITESTKEPAVFNQGEFKGMGDPSDIRGSYTFADISKSFNIPIEDLAIAFNINMDNPQNFKVKELEDIYVKSPNPVEIGTASVRYYVALYNSVPYIKKEDEKLLKEGVDLLDKKGKLTNEEKEYLKTHTITLK
;
A
#
# COMPACT_ATOMS: atom_id res chain seq x y z
N MET A 1 46.27 6.35 30.83
CA MET A 1 46.15 4.96 30.34
C MET A 1 45.94 5.04 28.84
N ASN A 2 46.94 4.70 28.03
CA ASN A 2 46.84 4.80 26.57
C ASN A 2 46.24 3.49 26.05
N LEU A 3 45.03 3.54 25.51
CA LEU A 3 44.40 2.37 24.89
C LEU A 3 45.04 2.14 23.51
N ASN A 4 45.55 0.94 23.27
CA ASN A 4 46.02 0.54 21.96
C ASN A 4 44.82 0.44 20.99
N SER A 5 44.98 0.91 19.76
CA SER A 5 43.99 0.83 18.67
C SER A 5 43.30 -0.55 18.57
N LYS A 6 44.04 -1.65 18.80
CA LYS A 6 43.46 -3.01 18.81
C LYS A 6 42.43 -3.21 19.93
N SER A 7 42.70 -2.71 21.13
CA SER A 7 41.80 -2.77 22.27
C SER A 7 40.58 -1.87 22.08
N VAL A 8 40.78 -0.69 21.49
CA VAL A 8 39.68 0.22 21.13
C VAL A 8 38.72 -0.44 20.13
N GLY A 9 39.26 -1.09 19.10
CA GLY A 9 38.44 -1.81 18.11
C GLY A 9 37.57 -2.92 18.74
N ILE A 10 38.14 -3.72 19.63
CA ILE A 10 37.40 -4.79 20.34
C ILE A 10 36.30 -4.21 21.24
N ILE A 11 36.60 -3.13 21.97
CA ILE A 11 35.63 -2.46 22.86
C ILE A 11 34.46 -1.92 22.04
N ILE A 12 34.71 -1.30 20.89
CA ILE A 12 33.66 -0.77 20.02
C ILE A 12 32.73 -1.89 19.53
N ILE A 13 33.29 -3.02 19.08
CA ILE A 13 32.50 -4.17 18.62
C ILE A 13 31.65 -4.73 19.76
N ALA A 14 32.24 -4.91 20.94
CA ALA A 14 31.53 -5.39 22.13
C ALA A 14 30.38 -4.43 22.52
N LEU A 15 30.61 -3.12 22.41
CA LEU A 15 29.60 -2.10 22.69
C LEU A 15 28.40 -2.22 21.74
N PHE A 16 28.64 -2.39 20.43
CA PHE A 16 27.56 -2.59 19.46
C PHE A 16 26.76 -3.86 19.73
N ILE A 17 27.43 -4.98 20.05
CA ILE A 17 26.76 -6.24 20.39
C ILE A 17 25.88 -6.07 21.62
N PHE A 18 26.39 -5.39 22.66
CA PHE A 18 25.64 -5.15 23.89
C PHE A 18 24.46 -4.19 23.67
N ILE A 19 24.64 -3.11 22.90
CA ILE A 19 23.57 -2.14 22.63
C ILE A 19 22.47 -2.78 21.78
N ILE A 20 22.82 -3.48 20.70
CA ILE A 20 21.85 -4.12 19.81
C ILE A 20 21.16 -5.28 20.55
N GLY A 21 21.92 -6.11 21.26
CA GLY A 21 21.38 -7.21 22.06
C GLY A 21 20.44 -6.71 23.16
N GLY A 22 20.85 -5.66 23.89
CA GLY A 22 20.04 -5.00 24.91
C GLY A 22 18.77 -4.38 24.34
N ALA A 23 18.85 -3.68 23.21
CA ALA A 23 17.68 -3.08 22.55
C ALA A 23 16.67 -4.13 22.07
N LYS A 24 17.13 -5.29 21.60
CA LYS A 24 16.28 -6.44 21.26
C LYS A 24 15.58 -7.03 22.48
N ILE A 25 16.32 -7.27 23.57
CA ILE A 25 15.76 -7.82 24.83
C ILE A 25 14.74 -6.85 25.44
N ALA A 26 15.03 -5.55 25.41
CA ALA A 26 14.13 -4.51 25.92
C ALA A 26 12.90 -4.26 25.03
N GLY A 27 12.77 -4.94 23.89
CA GLY A 27 11.63 -4.76 22.96
C GLY A 27 11.59 -3.41 22.26
N ILE A 28 12.65 -2.60 22.38
CA ILE A 28 12.75 -1.27 21.74
C ILE A 28 13.02 -1.42 20.25
N TRP A 29 13.65 -2.53 19.85
CA TRP A 29 13.93 -2.84 18.45
C TRP A 29 12.75 -3.55 17.78
N ILE A 30 11.76 -2.78 17.30
CA ILE A 30 10.60 -3.29 16.56
C ILE A 30 10.94 -3.38 15.08
N THR A 31 10.98 -4.60 14.52
CA THR A 31 11.23 -4.82 13.08
C THR A 31 9.96 -4.96 12.25
N GLU A 32 8.81 -5.07 12.91
CA GLU A 32 7.51 -5.20 12.24
C GLU A 32 6.90 -3.81 12.05
N SER A 33 6.73 -3.42 10.79
CA SER A 33 5.96 -2.22 10.45
C SER A 33 4.50 -2.46 10.82
N THR A 34 3.92 -1.59 11.65
CA THR A 34 2.46 -1.50 11.80
C THR A 34 1.89 -1.04 10.47
N LYS A 35 1.09 -1.88 9.81
CA LYS A 35 0.47 -1.59 8.51
C LYS A 35 -0.88 -0.92 8.68
N GLU A 36 -0.94 0.02 9.62
CA GLU A 36 -2.12 0.82 9.89
C GLU A 36 -1.91 2.18 9.21
N PRO A 37 -2.79 2.58 8.27
CA PRO A 37 -2.66 3.87 7.62
C PRO A 37 -2.91 5.00 8.62
N ALA A 38 -2.26 6.13 8.40
CA ALA A 38 -2.65 7.38 9.02
C ALA A 38 -4.15 7.65 8.78
N VAL A 39 -4.81 8.31 9.73
CA VAL A 39 -6.23 8.66 9.62
C VAL A 39 -6.42 10.15 9.34
N PHE A 40 -7.53 10.52 8.72
CA PHE A 40 -7.91 11.91 8.61
C PHE A 40 -8.15 12.51 10.01
N ASN A 41 -7.52 13.65 10.28
CA ASN A 41 -7.56 14.27 11.62
C ASN A 41 -8.73 15.26 11.79
N GLN A 42 -9.30 15.74 10.69
CA GLN A 42 -10.31 16.79 10.64
C GLN A 42 -11.27 16.57 9.45
N GLY A 43 -12.38 17.30 9.44
CA GLY A 43 -13.41 17.19 8.40
C GLY A 43 -14.37 16.03 8.62
N GLU A 44 -15.22 15.78 7.61
CA GLU A 44 -16.25 14.74 7.64
C GLU A 44 -15.69 13.31 7.66
N PHE A 45 -14.47 13.11 7.15
CA PHE A 45 -13.79 11.82 7.08
C PHE A 45 -12.94 11.50 8.32
N LYS A 46 -13.03 12.32 9.39
CA LYS A 46 -12.19 12.17 10.58
C LYS A 46 -12.25 10.74 11.15
N GLY A 47 -11.07 10.16 11.39
CA GLY A 47 -10.92 8.79 11.89
C GLY A 47 -10.96 7.70 10.82
N MET A 48 -11.30 8.02 9.57
CA MET A 48 -11.12 7.10 8.45
C MET A 48 -9.65 7.07 8.01
N GLY A 49 -9.19 5.90 7.55
CA GLY A 49 -7.84 5.76 7.01
C GLY A 49 -7.65 6.63 5.76
N ASP A 50 -6.48 7.24 5.63
CA ASP A 50 -6.04 7.98 4.44
C ASP A 50 -5.46 6.99 3.42
N PRO A 51 -6.08 6.83 2.24
CA PRO A 51 -5.57 5.94 1.20
C PRO A 51 -4.15 6.31 0.75
N SER A 52 -3.74 7.57 0.89
CA SER A 52 -2.41 8.06 0.50
C SER A 52 -1.27 7.38 1.26
N ASP A 53 -1.54 6.83 2.45
CA ASP A 53 -0.56 6.13 3.28
C ASP A 53 -0.47 4.62 2.99
N ILE A 54 -1.27 4.09 2.04
CA ILE A 54 -1.11 2.71 1.57
C ILE A 54 0.29 2.55 0.96
N ARG A 55 1.02 1.52 1.36
CA ARG A 55 2.39 1.23 0.92
C ARG A 55 2.43 -0.06 0.15
N GLY A 56 3.42 -0.21 -0.74
CA GLY A 56 3.57 -1.43 -1.53
C GLY A 56 3.77 -2.71 -0.69
N SER A 57 4.19 -2.61 0.58
CA SER A 57 4.31 -3.75 1.51
C SER A 57 2.97 -4.21 2.11
N TYR A 58 1.88 -3.45 1.91
CA TYR A 58 0.55 -3.79 2.39
C TYR A 58 0.02 -4.97 1.59
N THR A 59 -0.72 -5.82 2.27
CA THR A 59 -1.48 -6.91 1.65
C THR A 59 -2.92 -6.50 1.40
N PHE A 60 -3.66 -7.26 0.60
CA PHE A 60 -5.10 -7.06 0.48
C PHE A 60 -5.83 -7.25 1.81
N ALA A 61 -5.34 -8.12 2.71
CA ALA A 61 -5.89 -8.21 4.07
C ALA A 61 -5.69 -6.91 4.86
N ASP A 62 -4.50 -6.29 4.77
CA ASP A 62 -4.21 -5.03 5.46
C ASP A 62 -5.13 -3.90 4.98
N ILE A 63 -5.36 -3.81 3.66
CA ILE A 63 -6.29 -2.84 3.05
C ILE A 63 -7.73 -3.15 3.46
N SER A 64 -8.15 -4.40 3.35
CA SER A 64 -9.50 -4.83 3.68
C SER A 64 -9.85 -4.47 5.12
N LYS A 65 -8.95 -4.76 6.07
CA LYS A 65 -9.11 -4.42 7.49
C LYS A 65 -9.17 -2.90 7.72
N SER A 66 -8.29 -2.14 7.05
CA SER A 66 -8.13 -0.71 7.34
C SER A 66 -9.19 0.17 6.67
N PHE A 67 -9.71 -0.26 5.52
CA PHE A 67 -10.59 0.52 4.66
C PHE A 67 -11.97 -0.11 4.45
N ASN A 68 -12.21 -1.28 5.08
CA ASN A 68 -13.47 -2.03 5.01
C ASN A 68 -13.91 -2.38 3.58
N ILE A 69 -12.94 -2.79 2.75
CA ILE A 69 -13.15 -3.22 1.36
C ILE A 69 -13.03 -4.75 1.30
N PRO A 70 -14.00 -5.49 0.71
CA PRO A 70 -13.89 -6.93 0.54
C PRO A 70 -12.63 -7.33 -0.24
N ILE A 71 -11.99 -8.43 0.15
CA ILE A 71 -10.78 -8.92 -0.52
C ILE A 71 -11.11 -9.34 -1.97
N GLU A 72 -12.31 -9.85 -2.18
CA GLU A 72 -12.83 -10.25 -3.49
C GLU A 72 -12.97 -9.04 -4.42
N ASP A 73 -13.41 -7.90 -3.88
CA ASP A 73 -13.52 -6.66 -4.65
C ASP A 73 -12.12 -6.17 -5.08
N LEU A 74 -11.12 -6.24 -4.18
CA LEU A 74 -9.73 -5.90 -4.51
C LEU A 74 -9.14 -6.86 -5.55
N ALA A 75 -9.37 -8.16 -5.40
CA ALA A 75 -8.90 -9.17 -6.33
C ALA A 75 -9.50 -8.97 -7.74
N ILE A 76 -10.81 -8.70 -7.84
CA ILE A 76 -11.47 -8.39 -9.11
C ILE A 76 -10.91 -7.08 -9.69
N ALA A 77 -10.81 -6.04 -8.87
CA ALA A 77 -10.39 -4.72 -9.33
C ALA A 77 -8.98 -4.70 -9.94
N PHE A 78 -8.10 -5.58 -9.47
CA PHE A 78 -6.72 -5.70 -9.93
C PHE A 78 -6.44 -6.99 -10.72
N ASN A 79 -7.49 -7.69 -11.18
CA ASN A 79 -7.41 -8.95 -11.94
C ASN A 79 -6.40 -9.95 -11.32
N ILE A 80 -6.48 -10.14 -10.00
CA ILE A 80 -5.64 -11.08 -9.24
C ILE A 80 -6.41 -12.38 -9.04
N ASN A 81 -6.03 -13.42 -9.79
CA ASN A 81 -6.59 -14.75 -9.66
C ASN A 81 -5.57 -15.69 -9.01
N MET A 82 -5.71 -15.91 -7.70
CA MET A 82 -4.89 -16.84 -6.94
C MET A 82 -5.72 -17.41 -5.77
N ASP A 83 -5.30 -18.55 -5.23
CA ASP A 83 -6.03 -19.22 -4.15
C ASP A 83 -6.11 -18.38 -2.86
N ASN A 84 -5.14 -17.49 -2.64
CA ASN A 84 -4.98 -16.77 -1.38
C ASN A 84 -4.74 -15.27 -1.57
N PRO A 85 -5.71 -14.52 -2.13
CA PRO A 85 -5.55 -13.11 -2.50
C PRO A 85 -5.31 -12.21 -1.28
N GLN A 86 -5.73 -12.63 -0.08
CA GLN A 86 -5.51 -11.87 1.16
C GLN A 86 -4.02 -11.59 1.44
N ASN A 87 -3.12 -12.46 0.99
CA ASN A 87 -1.67 -12.33 1.19
C ASN A 87 -0.96 -11.58 0.05
N PHE A 88 -1.69 -11.25 -1.03
CA PHE A 88 -1.14 -10.55 -2.17
C PHE A 88 -0.65 -9.17 -1.76
N LYS A 89 0.62 -8.85 -2.06
CA LYS A 89 1.22 -7.55 -1.70
C LYS A 89 1.03 -6.56 -2.82
N VAL A 90 0.64 -5.34 -2.47
CA VAL A 90 0.36 -4.25 -3.43
C VAL A 90 1.52 -4.01 -4.40
N LYS A 91 2.77 -4.06 -3.93
CA LYS A 91 3.95 -3.85 -4.79
C LYS A 91 4.09 -4.88 -5.91
N GLU A 92 3.50 -6.06 -5.77
CA GLU A 92 3.57 -7.14 -6.77
C GLU A 92 2.78 -6.76 -8.04
N LEU A 93 1.86 -5.79 -7.97
CA LEU A 93 1.20 -5.23 -9.15
C LEU A 93 2.20 -4.63 -10.14
N GLU A 94 3.26 -3.98 -9.66
CA GLU A 94 4.28 -3.41 -10.54
C GLU A 94 5.08 -4.52 -11.25
N ASP A 95 5.27 -5.67 -10.60
CA ASP A 95 5.87 -6.84 -11.24
C ASP A 95 4.96 -7.44 -12.31
N ILE A 96 3.65 -7.47 -12.07
CA ILE A 96 2.65 -8.03 -13.00
C ILE A 96 2.42 -7.12 -14.21
N TYR A 97 2.31 -5.82 -13.99
CA TYR A 97 1.82 -4.88 -15.00
C TYR A 97 2.91 -4.00 -15.59
N VAL A 98 3.76 -3.40 -14.75
CA VAL A 98 4.80 -2.45 -15.19
C VAL A 98 6.00 -3.17 -15.80
N LYS A 99 6.35 -4.35 -15.27
CA LYS A 99 7.46 -5.18 -15.79
C LYS A 99 7.02 -6.20 -16.84
N SER A 100 5.77 -6.12 -17.30
CA SER A 100 5.25 -7.03 -18.33
C SER A 100 5.74 -6.67 -19.73
N PRO A 101 5.64 -7.58 -20.72
CA PRO A 101 5.95 -7.28 -22.11
C PRO A 101 5.11 -6.13 -22.72
N ASN A 102 3.92 -5.88 -22.17
CA ASN A 102 3.02 -4.79 -22.57
C ASN A 102 2.78 -3.89 -21.34
N PRO A 103 3.78 -3.08 -20.95
CA PRO A 103 3.78 -2.42 -19.65
C PRO A 103 2.63 -1.43 -19.52
N VAL A 104 1.92 -1.53 -18.40
CA VAL A 104 0.88 -0.57 -18.01
C VAL A 104 1.14 -0.12 -16.58
N GLU A 105 0.84 1.14 -16.31
CA GLU A 105 1.15 1.83 -15.06
C GLU A 105 0.12 1.51 -13.96
N ILE A 106 0.08 0.23 -13.57
CA ILE A 106 -0.76 -0.27 -12.48
C ILE A 106 0.16 -0.68 -11.34
N GLY A 107 0.02 -0.01 -10.21
CA GLY A 107 0.90 -0.20 -9.06
C GLY A 107 0.29 0.32 -7.77
N THR A 108 1.15 0.71 -6.82
CA THR A 108 0.69 1.20 -5.50
C THR A 108 -0.22 2.42 -5.63
N ALA A 109 0.09 3.34 -6.55
CA ALA A 109 -0.71 4.56 -6.76
C ALA A 109 -2.14 4.24 -7.24
N SER A 110 -2.30 3.26 -8.15
CA SER A 110 -3.61 2.77 -8.59
C SER A 110 -4.44 2.22 -7.44
N VAL A 111 -3.81 1.49 -6.50
CA VAL A 111 -4.50 0.99 -5.30
C VAL A 111 -4.98 2.13 -4.42
N ARG A 112 -4.15 3.14 -4.18
CA ARG A 112 -4.55 4.33 -3.39
C ARG A 112 -5.77 5.01 -4.00
N TYR A 113 -5.73 5.22 -5.32
CA TYR A 113 -6.81 5.87 -6.03
C TYR A 113 -8.10 5.03 -6.01
N TYR A 114 -8.02 3.72 -6.26
CA TYR A 114 -9.16 2.81 -6.18
C TYR A 114 -9.82 2.85 -4.79
N VAL A 115 -9.03 2.74 -3.72
CA VAL A 115 -9.52 2.75 -2.33
C VAL A 115 -10.19 4.09 -2.00
N ALA A 116 -9.63 5.20 -2.49
CA ALA A 116 -10.23 6.52 -2.31
C ALA A 116 -11.62 6.63 -2.95
N LEU A 117 -11.75 6.19 -4.21
CA LEU A 117 -13.02 6.15 -4.92
C LEU A 117 -14.03 5.22 -4.23
N TYR A 118 -13.61 4.04 -3.80
CA TYR A 118 -14.48 3.06 -3.16
C TYR A 118 -15.13 3.61 -1.88
N ASN A 119 -14.37 4.37 -1.10
CA ASN A 119 -14.83 4.96 0.16
C ASN A 119 -15.31 6.41 0.01
N SER A 120 -15.29 6.96 -1.21
CA SER A 120 -15.68 8.34 -1.51
C SER A 120 -14.95 9.36 -0.61
N VAL A 121 -13.65 9.12 -0.37
CA VAL A 121 -12.79 9.99 0.45
C VAL A 121 -11.90 10.87 -0.44
N PRO A 122 -11.44 12.04 0.04
CA PRO A 122 -10.58 12.92 -0.72
C PRO A 122 -9.24 12.25 -1.03
N TYR A 123 -8.79 12.37 -2.27
CA TYR A 123 -7.49 11.88 -2.69
C TYR A 123 -6.86 12.84 -3.70
N ILE A 124 -5.65 13.29 -3.36
CA ILE A 124 -4.86 14.14 -4.25
C ILE A 124 -3.99 13.21 -5.09
N LYS A 125 -4.37 13.08 -6.35
CA LYS A 125 -3.59 12.42 -7.39
C LYS A 125 -2.18 13.01 -7.44
N LYS A 126 -1.17 12.16 -7.38
CA LYS A 126 0.24 12.56 -7.50
C LYS A 126 0.73 12.43 -8.94
N GLU A 127 0.20 11.46 -9.65
CA GLU A 127 0.56 11.12 -11.03
C GLU A 127 -0.71 10.85 -11.85
N ASP A 128 -0.56 10.36 -13.07
CA ASP A 128 -1.70 9.94 -13.89
C ASP A 128 -2.17 8.54 -13.46
N GLU A 129 -2.75 8.43 -12.26
CA GLU A 129 -3.12 7.13 -11.70
C GLU A 129 -4.24 6.47 -12.53
N LYS A 130 -3.88 5.35 -13.15
CA LYS A 130 -4.78 4.54 -13.97
C LYS A 130 -5.37 3.38 -13.17
N LEU A 131 -6.55 2.95 -13.58
CA LEU A 131 -7.24 1.79 -13.02
C LEU A 131 -7.50 0.76 -14.13
N LEU A 132 -7.61 -0.51 -13.74
CA LEU A 132 -8.10 -1.55 -14.65
C LEU A 132 -9.61 -1.42 -14.85
N LYS A 133 -10.08 -1.84 -16.03
CA LYS A 133 -11.50 -1.83 -16.39
C LYS A 133 -12.36 -2.57 -15.39
N GLU A 134 -11.89 -3.72 -14.92
CA GLU A 134 -12.57 -4.57 -13.95
C GLU A 134 -12.84 -3.82 -12.64
N GLY A 135 -11.88 -3.01 -12.19
CA GLY A 135 -12.03 -2.15 -11.00
C GLY A 135 -13.02 -1.02 -11.22
N VAL A 136 -12.96 -0.36 -12.38
CA VAL A 136 -13.88 0.74 -12.71
C VAL A 136 -15.32 0.23 -12.85
N ASP A 137 -15.54 -0.88 -13.54
CA ASP A 137 -16.86 -1.51 -13.69
C ASP A 137 -17.43 -1.90 -12.31
N LEU A 138 -16.59 -2.39 -11.40
CA LEU A 138 -17.00 -2.77 -10.05
C LEU A 138 -17.40 -1.55 -9.21
N LEU A 139 -16.65 -0.45 -9.29
CA LEU A 139 -16.98 0.81 -8.62
C LEU A 139 -18.28 1.40 -9.15
N ASP A 140 -18.49 1.39 -10.46
CA ASP A 140 -19.72 1.88 -11.08
C ASP A 140 -20.93 1.03 -10.66
N LYS A 141 -20.80 -0.30 -10.72
CA LYS A 141 -21.85 -1.25 -10.29
C LYS A 141 -22.24 -1.05 -8.82
N LYS A 142 -21.29 -0.67 -7.96
CA LYS A 142 -21.53 -0.40 -6.54
C LYS A 142 -21.99 1.04 -6.26
N GLY A 143 -22.16 1.87 -7.31
CA GLY A 143 -22.59 3.25 -7.17
C GLY A 143 -21.58 4.15 -6.46
N LYS A 144 -20.28 3.82 -6.54
CA LYS A 144 -19.20 4.54 -5.84
C LYS A 144 -18.65 5.73 -6.60
N LEU A 145 -18.99 5.87 -7.89
CA LEU A 145 -18.46 6.91 -8.76
C LEU A 145 -19.48 8.03 -8.98
N THR A 146 -19.02 9.26 -8.81
CA THR A 146 -19.68 10.48 -9.27
C THR A 146 -19.66 10.59 -10.79
N ASN A 147 -20.44 11.51 -11.36
CA ASN A 147 -20.48 11.70 -12.81
C ASN A 147 -19.13 12.21 -13.34
N GLU A 148 -18.45 13.06 -12.58
CA GLU A 148 -17.14 13.61 -12.90
C GLU A 148 -16.06 12.53 -12.91
N GLU A 149 -16.08 11.63 -11.92
CA GLU A 149 -15.15 10.49 -11.86
C GLU A 149 -15.39 9.51 -13.00
N LYS A 150 -16.65 9.23 -13.35
CA LYS A 150 -16.98 8.39 -14.51
C LYS A 150 -16.42 8.97 -15.81
N GLU A 151 -16.56 10.28 -16.01
CA GLU A 151 -16.03 10.94 -17.21
C GLU A 151 -14.50 10.87 -17.26
N TYR A 152 -13.83 11.15 -16.14
CA TYR A 152 -12.38 11.03 -16.04
C TYR A 152 -11.90 9.59 -16.32
N LEU A 153 -12.59 8.59 -15.77
CA LEU A 153 -12.19 7.19 -15.92
C LEU A 153 -12.38 6.65 -17.34
N LYS A 154 -13.23 7.24 -18.19
CA LYS A 154 -13.36 6.83 -19.61
C LYS A 154 -12.03 6.85 -20.37
N THR A 155 -11.14 7.79 -20.04
CA THR A 155 -9.84 7.96 -20.71
C THR A 155 -8.65 7.44 -19.88
N HIS A 156 -8.84 7.14 -18.60
CA HIS A 156 -7.81 6.70 -17.65
C HIS A 156 -8.03 5.26 -17.16
N THR A 157 -8.80 4.47 -17.92
CA THR A 157 -9.02 3.05 -17.69
C THR A 157 -8.18 2.21 -18.65
N ILE A 158 -7.48 1.23 -18.10
CA ILE A 158 -6.73 0.23 -18.87
C ILE A 158 -7.61 -1.00 -19.08
N THR A 159 -7.74 -1.41 -20.35
CA THR A 159 -8.34 -2.70 -20.72
C THR A 159 -7.21 -3.66 -21.06
N LEU A 160 -7.11 -4.75 -20.31
CA LEU A 160 -6.18 -5.83 -20.61
C LEU A 160 -6.63 -6.53 -21.91
N LYS A 161 -5.68 -6.81 -22.81
CA LYS A 161 -5.93 -7.51 -24.07
C LYS A 161 -5.78 -9.02 -23.92
#